data_AF-A0A3E2H8U6-F1
#
_entry.id   AF-A0A3E2H8U6-F1
#
_cell.length_a   1.000
_cell.length_b   1.000
_cell.length_c   1.000
_cell.angle_alpha   90.00
_cell.angle_beta   90.00
_cell.angle_gamma   90.00
#
_symmetry.space_group_name_H-M   'P 1'
#
loop_
_entity.id
_entity.type
_entity.pdbx_description
1 polymer ?
#
loop_
_entity_poly.entity_id
_entity_poly.type
_entity_poly.pdbx_seq_one_letter_code
_entity_poly.pdbx_strand_id
1 'polypeptide(L)'
;MSITNDIHALKAIFTPAPDKEEPQHLHDLISRLGLQPHIEGGYFVETDRAADIVPSPFPSEKESTLTLVPQRPGFKADVRNSSTTIFYLLTPNTPQGGFHRNKGRTVHTLHKGRGRYVIIHADEEGKEKRIETFLVGQNIAAGERLQWIVEGGKYKASYLLPDTDKGSDSSSGLLISETVIPGFEFCDHDFLKAGGLKELLGDEMAKELDWLLSPLGRK
;
A
#
# COMPACT_ATOMS: atom_id res chain seq x y z
N MET A 1 -14.45 5.56 22.20
CA MET A 1 -13.86 6.82 21.70
C MET A 1 -13.89 6.76 20.19
N SER A 2 -14.38 7.82 19.55
CA SER A 2 -14.79 7.81 18.14
C SER A 2 -13.62 7.47 17.22
N ILE A 3 -13.70 6.33 16.53
CA ILE A 3 -12.89 6.06 15.34
C ILE A 3 -13.37 7.09 14.33
N THR A 4 -12.60 8.15 14.12
CA THR A 4 -12.96 9.17 13.13
C THR A 4 -12.87 8.53 11.74
N ASN A 5 -14.02 8.07 11.25
CA ASN A 5 -14.30 7.80 9.83
C ASN A 5 -14.41 9.10 9.01
N ASP A 6 -14.04 10.24 9.62
CA ASP A 6 -14.04 11.52 8.97
C ASP A 6 -12.85 11.61 8.02
N ILE A 7 -13.13 11.44 6.73
CA ILE A 7 -12.15 11.47 5.65
C ILE A 7 -11.52 12.87 5.55
N HIS A 8 -12.27 13.92 5.90
CA HIS A 8 -11.79 15.29 5.90
C HIS A 8 -10.72 15.55 6.99
N ALA A 9 -10.59 14.65 7.96
CA ALA A 9 -9.56 14.71 9.01
C ALA A 9 -8.25 13.99 8.63
N LEU A 10 -8.18 13.34 7.47
CA LEU A 10 -6.97 12.66 7.00
C LEU A 10 -5.88 13.68 6.63
N LYS A 11 -4.69 13.48 7.17
CA LYS A 11 -3.54 14.34 6.89
C LYS A 11 -2.23 13.59 7.06
N ALA A 12 -1.24 13.98 6.28
CA ALA A 12 0.15 13.55 6.49
C ALA A 12 0.62 14.01 7.88
N ILE A 13 1.27 13.10 8.62
CA ILE A 13 1.88 13.41 9.93
C ILE A 13 3.38 13.63 9.79
N PHE A 14 4.03 12.81 8.96
CA PHE A 14 5.46 12.90 8.70
C PHE A 14 5.70 13.60 7.35
N THR A 15 6.77 14.40 7.29
CA THR A 15 7.21 15.04 6.05
C THR A 15 8.22 14.12 5.34
N PRO A 16 7.96 13.69 4.09
CA PRO A 16 8.90 12.87 3.35
C PRO A 16 10.27 13.52 3.23
N ALA A 17 11.33 12.75 3.44
CA ALA A 17 12.71 13.19 3.35
C ALA A 17 13.62 12.05 2.83
N PRO A 18 13.36 11.53 1.61
CA PRO A 18 14.00 10.32 1.10
C PRO A 18 15.54 10.41 0.98
N ASP A 19 16.08 11.63 0.89
CA ASP A 19 17.52 11.88 0.81
C ASP A 19 18.20 11.94 2.19
N LYS A 20 17.43 11.87 3.29
CA LYS A 20 17.98 11.82 4.65
C LYS A 20 18.20 10.37 5.08
N GLU A 21 19.23 10.17 5.87
CA GLU A 21 19.45 8.89 6.55
C GLU A 21 18.31 8.59 7.53
N GLU A 22 17.90 7.33 7.56
CA GLU A 22 16.95 6.82 8.55
C GLU A 22 17.59 6.76 9.95
N PRO A 23 16.81 6.91 11.03
CA PRO A 23 17.28 6.60 12.37
C PRO A 23 17.95 5.22 12.45
N GLN A 24 19.02 5.07 13.23
CA GLN A 24 19.86 3.85 13.26
C GLN A 24 19.06 2.55 13.36
N HIS A 25 18.02 2.50 14.19
CA HIS A 25 17.22 1.29 14.36
C HIS A 25 16.41 0.90 13.10
N LEU A 26 15.98 1.88 12.30
CA LEU A 26 15.33 1.64 11.00
C LEU A 26 16.34 1.29 9.94
N HIS A 27 17.51 1.94 9.94
CA HIS A 27 18.63 1.56 9.08
C HIS A 27 19.04 0.10 9.29
N ASP A 28 19.22 -0.32 10.55
CA ASP A 28 19.55 -1.70 10.92
C ASP A 28 18.45 -2.67 10.48
N LEU A 29 17.18 -2.29 10.61
CA LEU A 29 16.04 -3.11 10.19
C LEU A 29 16.02 -3.29 8.67
N ILE A 30 16.15 -2.19 7.91
CA ILE A 30 16.21 -2.19 6.45
C ILE A 30 17.36 -3.09 5.97
N SER A 31 18.55 -2.93 6.56
CA SER A 31 19.72 -3.72 6.23
C SER A 31 19.53 -5.22 6.53
N ARG A 32 19.06 -5.56 7.74
CA ARG A 32 18.90 -6.96 8.17
C ARG A 32 17.83 -7.72 7.39
N LEU A 33 16.78 -7.04 6.97
CA LEU A 33 15.72 -7.64 6.17
C LEU A 33 15.99 -7.54 4.66
N GLY A 34 17.04 -6.84 4.23
CA GLY A 34 17.37 -6.66 2.82
C GLY A 34 16.32 -5.84 2.06
N LEU A 35 15.70 -4.85 2.72
CA LEU A 35 14.66 -4.03 2.11
C LEU A 35 15.26 -3.04 1.11
N GLN A 36 14.53 -2.79 0.02
CA GLN A 36 14.87 -1.81 -1.01
C GLN A 36 13.72 -0.81 -1.19
N PRO A 37 13.95 0.41 -1.72
CA PRO A 37 12.88 1.36 -1.98
C PRO A 37 11.79 0.77 -2.89
N HIS A 38 10.52 1.01 -2.54
CA HIS A 38 9.38 0.55 -3.32
C HIS A 38 8.85 1.64 -4.27
N ILE A 39 8.33 1.23 -5.44
CA ILE A 39 7.78 2.15 -6.44
C ILE A 39 6.51 2.90 -5.96
N GLU A 40 5.81 2.33 -4.97
CA GLU A 40 4.65 2.96 -4.33
C GLU A 40 5.04 3.94 -3.20
N GLY A 41 6.31 3.94 -2.79
CA GLY A 41 6.81 4.58 -1.56
C GLY A 41 7.05 3.55 -0.44
N GLY A 42 7.89 3.90 0.53
CA GLY A 42 8.38 2.97 1.55
C GLY A 42 9.50 2.05 1.05
N TYR A 43 9.74 0.98 1.80
CA TYR A 43 10.70 -0.08 1.47
C TYR A 43 10.01 -1.44 1.40
N PHE A 44 10.53 -2.36 0.60
CA PHE A 44 10.00 -3.71 0.48
C PHE A 44 11.08 -4.75 0.15
N VAL A 45 10.74 -6.03 0.29
CA VAL A 45 11.50 -7.14 -0.31
C VAL A 45 10.56 -8.32 -0.54
N GLU A 46 10.66 -9.02 -1.68
CA GLU A 46 9.99 -10.31 -1.88
C GLU A 46 10.73 -11.39 -1.08
N THR A 47 10.00 -12.03 -0.16
CA THR A 47 10.53 -13.04 0.78
C THR A 47 10.19 -14.46 0.37
N ASP A 48 9.08 -14.64 -0.35
CA ASP A 48 8.62 -15.93 -0.83
C ASP A 48 7.84 -15.76 -2.14
N ARG A 49 7.99 -16.76 -3.01
CA ARG A 49 7.20 -16.98 -4.21
C ARG A 49 6.98 -18.46 -4.36
N ALA A 50 5.72 -18.88 -4.29
CA ALA A 50 5.36 -20.29 -4.31
C ALA A 50 5.91 -20.98 -5.57
N ALA A 51 6.48 -22.17 -5.43
CA ALA A 51 7.13 -22.87 -6.56
C ALA A 51 6.13 -23.39 -7.60
N ASP A 52 4.90 -23.66 -7.18
CA ASP A 52 3.83 -24.12 -8.05
C ASP A 52 3.22 -22.96 -8.85
N ILE A 53 2.66 -23.34 -10.00
CA ILE A 53 2.12 -22.41 -10.99
C ILE A 53 0.65 -22.76 -11.23
N VAL A 54 -0.20 -21.74 -11.22
CA VAL A 54 -1.64 -21.82 -11.52
C VAL A 54 -1.98 -20.98 -12.74
N PRO A 55 -3.04 -21.31 -13.50
CA PRO A 55 -3.56 -20.44 -14.54
C PRO A 55 -3.90 -19.05 -13.97
N SER A 56 -3.56 -17.99 -14.71
CA SER A 56 -3.96 -16.63 -14.35
C SER A 56 -5.49 -16.51 -14.46
N PRO A 57 -6.20 -16.10 -13.40
CA PRO A 57 -7.63 -15.81 -13.47
C PRO A 57 -7.91 -14.43 -14.11
N PHE A 58 -6.88 -13.64 -14.38
CA PHE A 58 -7.00 -12.27 -14.84
C PHE A 58 -6.86 -12.15 -16.36
N PRO A 59 -7.63 -11.24 -17.00
CA PRO A 59 -7.49 -10.98 -18.42
C PRO A 59 -6.10 -10.42 -18.74
N SER A 60 -5.58 -10.80 -19.90
CA SER A 60 -4.26 -10.41 -20.42
C SER A 60 -4.22 -8.98 -20.97
N GLU A 61 -4.95 -8.06 -20.34
CA GLU A 61 -4.91 -6.65 -20.71
C GLU A 61 -3.61 -6.01 -20.22
N LYS A 62 -3.09 -5.06 -21.01
CA LYS A 62 -1.86 -4.34 -20.71
C LYS A 62 -2.17 -3.30 -19.62
N GLU A 63 -2.02 -3.69 -18.36
CA GLU A 63 -2.07 -2.73 -17.27
C GLU A 63 -0.88 -1.75 -17.30
N SER A 64 -1.09 -0.60 -16.66
CA SER A 64 -0.25 0.59 -16.80
C SER A 64 1.16 0.47 -16.23
N THR A 65 1.46 -0.51 -15.36
CA THR A 65 2.79 -0.58 -14.72
C THR A 65 3.79 -1.50 -15.40
N LEU A 66 3.34 -2.36 -16.32
CA LEU A 66 4.23 -3.20 -17.14
C LEU A 66 5.29 -2.42 -17.92
N THR A 67 5.01 -1.17 -18.25
CA THR A 67 5.93 -0.31 -19.00
C THR A 67 6.90 0.46 -18.11
N LEU A 68 6.69 0.43 -16.79
CA LEU A 68 7.45 1.21 -15.80
C LEU A 68 8.55 0.40 -15.13
N VAL A 69 8.43 -0.94 -15.14
CA VAL A 69 9.36 -1.85 -14.46
C VAL A 69 9.69 -3.04 -15.35
N PRO A 70 10.95 -3.52 -15.33
CA PRO A 70 11.34 -4.69 -16.09
C PRO A 70 10.60 -5.94 -15.59
N GLN A 71 10.16 -6.77 -16.52
CA GLN A 71 9.59 -8.06 -16.19
C GLN A 71 10.68 -8.99 -15.64
N ARG A 72 10.31 -9.81 -14.67
CA ARG A 72 11.21 -10.85 -14.14
C ARG A 72 11.55 -11.88 -15.22
N PRO A 73 12.73 -12.52 -15.17
CA PRO A 73 13.06 -13.65 -16.02
C PRO A 73 11.99 -14.76 -15.94
N GLY A 74 11.59 -15.28 -17.09
CA GLY A 74 10.58 -16.35 -17.18
C GLY A 74 9.15 -15.92 -16.88
N PHE A 75 8.85 -14.61 -16.86
CA PHE A 75 7.48 -14.11 -16.80
C PHE A 75 6.62 -14.65 -17.95
N LYS A 76 5.39 -15.03 -17.62
CA LYS A 76 4.37 -15.51 -18.55
C LYS A 76 3.02 -14.94 -18.12
N ALA A 77 2.37 -14.20 -19.00
CA ALA A 77 1.17 -13.43 -18.66
C ALA A 77 -0.07 -14.29 -18.33
N ASP A 78 -0.09 -15.54 -18.79
CA ASP A 78 -1.20 -16.50 -18.67
C ASP A 78 -1.15 -17.36 -17.40
N VAL A 79 -0.09 -17.22 -16.58
CA VAL A 79 0.08 -18.00 -15.35
C VAL A 79 0.57 -17.16 -14.19
N ARG A 80 0.35 -17.63 -12.96
CA ARG A 80 0.87 -17.03 -11.72
C ARG A 80 1.46 -18.10 -10.82
N ASN A 81 2.38 -17.71 -9.94
CA ASN A 81 2.66 -18.54 -8.76
C ASN A 81 1.43 -18.56 -7.86
N SER A 82 1.22 -19.59 -7.04
CA SER A 82 0.05 -19.65 -6.15
C SER A 82 -0.01 -18.49 -5.15
N SER A 83 1.15 -17.98 -4.72
CA SER A 83 1.27 -16.78 -3.91
C SER A 83 2.65 -16.14 -4.03
N THR A 84 2.73 -14.88 -3.62
CA THR A 84 3.98 -14.16 -3.33
C THR A 84 3.83 -13.46 -1.99
N THR A 85 4.90 -13.40 -1.21
CA THR A 85 4.91 -12.69 0.07
C THR A 85 6.07 -11.70 0.13
N ILE A 86 5.78 -10.49 0.59
CA ILE A 86 6.78 -9.44 0.79
C ILE A 86 6.85 -9.04 2.27
N PHE A 87 7.97 -8.45 2.69
CA PHE A 87 7.94 -7.43 3.74
C PHE A 87 7.70 -6.06 3.11
N TYR A 88 6.96 -5.20 3.80
CA TYR A 88 6.75 -3.80 3.44
C TYR A 88 6.90 -2.92 4.68
N LEU A 89 7.63 -1.80 4.54
CA LEU A 89 7.99 -0.89 5.62
C LEU A 89 7.74 0.57 5.22
N LEU A 90 6.96 1.29 6.04
CA LEU A 90 6.93 2.75 6.02
C LEU A 90 7.80 3.32 7.15
N THR A 91 8.49 4.42 6.85
CA THR A 91 9.39 5.11 7.78
C THR A 91 9.08 6.61 7.83
N PRO A 92 9.58 7.37 8.82
CA PRO A 92 9.39 8.82 8.83
C PRO A 92 9.88 9.52 7.55
N ASN A 93 10.98 9.07 6.93
CA ASN A 93 11.48 9.68 5.69
C ASN A 93 10.72 9.22 4.44
N THR A 94 10.09 8.03 4.47
CA THR A 94 9.24 7.50 3.40
C THR A 94 7.88 7.04 3.96
N PRO A 95 7.03 7.98 4.43
CA PRO A 95 5.92 7.66 5.34
C PRO A 95 4.64 7.23 4.64
N GLN A 96 4.66 7.02 3.33
CA GLN A 96 3.46 6.82 2.53
C GLN A 96 3.67 5.76 1.46
N GLY A 97 2.70 4.84 1.36
CA GLY A 97 2.45 4.02 0.18
C GLY A 97 1.28 4.62 -0.60
N GLY A 98 1.55 5.16 -1.79
CA GLY A 98 0.55 5.86 -2.58
C GLY A 98 -0.52 4.96 -3.19
N PHE A 99 -1.64 5.55 -3.63
CA PHE A 99 -2.77 4.80 -4.19
C PHE A 99 -2.35 3.91 -5.37
N HIS A 100 -2.56 2.61 -5.17
CA HIS A 100 -2.34 1.58 -6.16
C HIS A 100 -3.35 0.46 -5.99
N ARG A 101 -3.48 -0.39 -7.01
CA ARG A 101 -4.47 -1.46 -7.07
C ARG A 101 -3.83 -2.72 -7.62
N ASN A 102 -4.24 -3.86 -7.05
CA ASN A 102 -3.94 -5.18 -7.58
C ASN A 102 -5.23 -5.82 -8.12
N LYS A 103 -5.13 -6.67 -9.14
CA LYS A 103 -6.23 -7.59 -9.52
C LYS A 103 -6.37 -8.74 -8.52
N GLY A 104 -5.24 -9.21 -7.98
CA GLY A 104 -5.19 -10.19 -6.91
C GLY A 104 -5.54 -9.56 -5.56
N ARG A 105 -6.17 -10.35 -4.69
CA ARG A 105 -6.39 -9.92 -3.30
C ARG A 105 -5.08 -9.95 -2.53
N THR A 106 -4.95 -9.06 -1.55
CA THR A 106 -3.77 -8.96 -0.70
C THR A 106 -4.15 -9.13 0.76
N VAL A 107 -3.55 -10.12 1.42
CA VAL A 107 -3.60 -10.33 2.86
C VAL A 107 -2.45 -9.55 3.49
N HIS A 108 -2.75 -8.69 4.45
CA HIS A 108 -1.75 -7.87 5.14
C HIS A 108 -1.68 -8.31 6.60
N THR A 109 -0.47 -8.51 7.13
CA THR A 109 -0.25 -8.89 8.52
C THR A 109 0.74 -7.93 9.17
N LEU A 110 0.34 -7.31 10.27
CA LEU A 110 1.17 -6.39 11.05
C LEU A 110 2.26 -7.15 11.81
N HIS A 111 3.50 -6.68 11.68
CA HIS A 111 4.61 -7.11 12.55
C HIS A 111 4.89 -6.08 13.64
N LYS A 112 4.96 -4.80 13.26
CA LYS A 112 5.30 -3.71 14.17
C LYS A 112 4.77 -2.37 13.69
N GLY A 113 4.57 -1.46 14.63
CA GLY A 113 4.30 -0.06 14.34
C GLY A 113 2.82 0.24 14.18
N ARG A 114 2.57 1.39 13.57
CA ARG A 114 1.22 1.92 13.45
C ARG A 114 1.03 2.72 12.17
N GLY A 115 -0.13 2.57 11.55
CA GLY A 115 -0.46 3.28 10.33
C GLY A 115 -1.95 3.44 10.14
N ARG A 116 -2.31 4.10 9.05
CA ARG A 116 -3.69 4.16 8.56
C ARG A 116 -3.73 3.70 7.11
N TYR A 117 -4.74 2.91 6.80
CA TYR A 117 -5.10 2.55 5.43
C TYR A 117 -6.28 3.39 4.95
N VAL A 118 -6.26 3.72 3.66
CA VAL A 118 -7.34 4.39 2.94
C VAL A 118 -7.63 3.56 1.69
N ILE A 119 -8.85 3.06 1.58
CA ILE A 119 -9.29 2.16 0.51
C ILE A 119 -10.40 2.85 -0.27
N ILE A 120 -10.26 2.91 -1.59
CA ILE A 120 -11.33 3.33 -2.50
C ILE A 120 -11.90 2.05 -3.14
N HIS A 121 -13.18 1.78 -2.88
CA HIS A 121 -13.91 0.63 -3.43
C HIS A 121 -14.34 0.94 -4.87
N ALA A 122 -13.35 0.99 -5.78
CA ALA A 122 -13.54 1.38 -7.18
C ALA A 122 -14.37 0.37 -8.00
N ASP A 123 -14.50 -0.84 -7.49
CA ASP A 123 -15.31 -1.95 -8.02
C ASP A 123 -16.80 -1.81 -7.71
N GLU A 124 -17.19 -0.97 -6.75
CA GLU A 124 -18.60 -0.77 -6.39
C GLU A 124 -19.34 0.11 -7.41
N GLU A 125 -20.65 -0.11 -7.54
CA GLU A 125 -21.53 0.75 -8.33
C GLU A 125 -21.65 2.16 -7.71
N GLY A 126 -22.11 3.12 -8.51
CA GLY A 126 -22.29 4.51 -8.09
C GLY A 126 -21.30 5.46 -8.73
N LYS A 127 -21.72 6.73 -8.82
CA LYS A 127 -20.96 7.82 -9.43
C LYS A 127 -19.72 8.17 -8.61
N GLU A 128 -19.90 8.27 -7.30
CA GLU A 128 -18.81 8.49 -6.34
C GLU A 128 -18.54 7.18 -5.59
N LYS A 129 -17.27 6.79 -5.52
CA LYS A 129 -16.85 5.54 -4.91
C LYS A 129 -16.72 5.67 -3.41
N ARG A 130 -17.13 4.62 -2.70
CA ARG A 130 -17.02 4.57 -1.25
C ARG A 130 -15.56 4.51 -0.83
N ILE A 131 -15.25 5.28 0.21
CA ILE A 131 -13.94 5.26 0.89
C ILE A 131 -14.10 4.51 2.21
N GLU A 132 -13.15 3.63 2.52
CA GLU A 132 -12.99 3.01 3.84
C GLU A 132 -11.63 3.42 4.41
N THR A 133 -11.61 3.74 5.70
CA THR A 133 -10.36 3.98 6.42
C THR A 133 -10.35 3.24 7.75
N PHE A 134 -9.17 2.75 8.14
CA PHE A 134 -8.97 2.07 9.40
C PHE A 134 -7.53 2.17 9.87
N LEU A 135 -7.36 2.03 11.19
CA LEU A 135 -6.06 2.01 11.84
C LEU A 135 -5.50 0.59 11.88
N VAL A 136 -4.19 0.50 11.70
CA VAL A 136 -3.41 -0.72 11.87
C VAL A 136 -2.38 -0.48 12.97
N GLY A 137 -2.27 -1.41 13.90
CA GLY A 137 -1.49 -1.23 15.11
C GLY A 137 -1.84 -2.26 16.18
N GLN A 138 -1.11 -2.22 17.29
CA GLN A 138 -1.20 -3.21 18.35
C GLN A 138 -2.34 -2.95 19.36
N ASN A 139 -3.03 -1.81 19.28
CA ASN A 139 -4.10 -1.47 20.23
C ASN A 139 -5.45 -2.06 19.79
N ILE A 140 -5.58 -3.39 19.89
CA ILE A 140 -6.78 -4.14 19.53
C ILE A 140 -8.01 -3.63 20.29
N ALA A 141 -7.85 -3.27 21.57
CA ALA A 141 -8.94 -2.74 22.40
C ALA A 141 -9.50 -1.41 21.87
N ALA A 142 -8.70 -0.64 21.11
CA ALA A 142 -9.14 0.57 20.42
C ALA A 142 -9.63 0.32 18.97
N GLY A 143 -9.67 -0.93 18.51
CA GLY A 143 -10.14 -1.31 17.18
C GLY A 143 -9.07 -1.29 16.08
N GLU A 144 -7.78 -1.20 16.44
CA GLU A 144 -6.69 -1.33 15.47
C GLU A 144 -6.59 -2.77 14.93
N ARG A 145 -6.32 -2.89 13.64
CA ARG A 145 -6.25 -4.20 12.97
C ARG A 145 -4.81 -4.73 12.96
N LEU A 146 -4.66 -6.00 13.37
CA LEU A 146 -3.41 -6.76 13.19
C LEU A 146 -3.33 -7.43 11.82
N GLN A 147 -4.48 -7.77 11.24
CA GLN A 147 -4.58 -8.39 9.93
C GLN A 147 -5.80 -7.83 9.20
N TRP A 148 -5.66 -7.62 7.90
CA TRP A 148 -6.75 -7.17 7.04
C TRP A 148 -6.52 -7.64 5.61
N ILE A 149 -7.61 -7.68 4.85
CA ILE A 149 -7.59 -8.10 3.45
C ILE A 149 -8.10 -6.94 2.61
N VAL A 150 -7.36 -6.62 1.55
CA VAL A 150 -7.85 -5.77 0.47
C VAL A 150 -8.12 -6.68 -0.72
N GLU A 151 -9.39 -6.81 -1.10
CA GLU A 151 -9.76 -7.56 -2.30
C GLU A 151 -9.26 -6.86 -3.55
N GLY A 152 -9.08 -7.64 -4.63
CA GLY A 152 -8.68 -7.10 -5.92
C GLY A 152 -9.67 -6.09 -6.47
N GLY A 153 -9.20 -5.18 -7.33
CA GLY A 153 -10.05 -4.14 -7.93
C GLY A 153 -10.15 -2.84 -7.13
N LYS A 154 -9.60 -2.81 -5.90
CA LYS A 154 -9.66 -1.66 -4.99
C LYS A 154 -8.34 -0.89 -4.97
N TYR A 155 -8.43 0.44 -4.94
CA TYR A 155 -7.25 1.27 -4.70
C TYR A 155 -6.96 1.32 -3.20
N LYS A 156 -5.73 1.01 -2.81
CA LYS A 156 -5.24 1.12 -1.43
C LYS A 156 -4.10 2.14 -1.36
N ALA A 157 -4.14 2.98 -0.34
CA ALA A 157 -3.02 3.78 0.11
C ALA A 157 -2.82 3.57 1.61
N SER A 158 -1.61 3.79 2.09
CA SER A 158 -1.29 3.73 3.51
C SER A 158 -0.32 4.82 3.91
N TYR A 159 -0.39 5.23 5.17
CA TYR A 159 0.58 6.19 5.71
C TYR A 159 0.91 5.93 7.18
N LEU A 160 2.13 6.30 7.55
CA LEU A 160 2.71 6.08 8.86
C LEU A 160 2.04 6.98 9.91
N LEU A 161 1.77 6.41 11.08
CA LEU A 161 1.37 7.15 12.27
C LEU A 161 2.46 7.04 13.35
N PRO A 162 2.50 7.98 14.31
CA PRO A 162 3.29 7.81 15.53
C PRO A 162 2.83 6.57 16.29
N ASP A 163 3.76 5.88 16.97
CA ASP A 163 3.46 4.65 17.72
C ASP A 163 2.44 4.86 18.86
N THR A 164 2.27 6.10 19.32
CA THR A 164 1.27 6.48 20.31
C THR A 164 0.52 7.73 19.87
N ASP A 165 -0.72 7.89 20.33
CA ASP A 165 -1.55 9.06 20.02
C ASP A 165 -1.03 10.38 20.63
N LYS A 166 0.08 10.36 21.36
CA LYS A 166 0.67 11.53 22.04
C LYS A 166 1.64 12.35 21.18
N GLY A 167 1.67 12.14 19.86
CA GLY A 167 2.34 13.05 18.92
C GLY A 167 3.87 13.06 19.04
N SER A 168 4.50 11.89 19.16
CA SER A 168 5.96 11.78 19.03
C SER A 168 6.38 11.99 17.57
N ASP A 169 7.35 12.87 17.33
CA ASP A 169 8.05 13.03 16.03
C ASP A 169 8.85 11.78 15.63
N SER A 170 9.00 10.82 16.55
CA SER A 170 9.61 9.52 16.28
C SER A 170 8.55 8.42 16.21
N SER A 171 8.63 7.62 15.14
CA SER A 171 7.89 6.39 14.95
C SER A 171 8.87 5.26 14.70
N SER A 172 8.57 4.07 15.22
CA SER A 172 9.35 2.86 15.05
C SER A 172 9.23 2.22 13.65
N GLY A 173 8.57 2.91 12.72
CA GLY A 173 8.19 2.45 11.39
C GLY A 173 6.93 1.58 11.41
N LEU A 174 6.28 1.40 10.27
CA LEU A 174 5.17 0.44 10.10
C LEU A 174 5.67 -0.73 9.26
N LEU A 175 5.94 -1.86 9.91
CA LEU A 175 6.39 -3.09 9.26
C LEU A 175 5.23 -4.09 9.16
N ILE A 176 4.98 -4.57 7.95
CA ILE A 176 3.97 -5.58 7.65
C ILE A 176 4.53 -6.65 6.72
N SER A 177 3.83 -7.77 6.62
CA SER A 177 3.91 -8.65 5.45
C SER A 177 2.67 -8.49 4.60
N GLU A 178 2.85 -8.55 3.28
CA GLU A 178 1.75 -8.68 2.33
C GLU A 178 1.88 -9.99 1.55
N THR A 179 0.80 -10.77 1.49
CA THR A 179 0.70 -11.96 0.65
C THR A 179 -0.36 -11.72 -0.41
N VAL A 180 0.02 -11.82 -1.69
CA VAL A 180 -0.87 -11.65 -2.84
C VAL A 180 -1.27 -13.01 -3.38
N ILE A 181 -2.56 -13.20 -3.65
CA ILE A 181 -3.12 -14.46 -4.16
C ILE A 181 -4.05 -14.19 -5.36
N PRO A 182 -3.79 -14.81 -6.54
CA PRO A 182 -2.55 -15.49 -6.92
C PRO A 182 -1.33 -14.56 -6.86
N GLY A 183 -0.12 -15.12 -6.93
CA GLY A 183 1.13 -14.38 -6.75
C GLY A 183 1.27 -13.15 -7.65
N PHE A 184 1.92 -12.11 -7.11
CA PHE A 184 2.06 -10.81 -7.73
C PHE A 184 2.84 -10.86 -9.06
N GLU A 185 2.31 -10.11 -10.02
CA GLU A 185 2.99 -9.72 -11.26
C GLU A 185 2.60 -8.26 -11.57
N PHE A 186 3.54 -7.49 -12.13
CA PHE A 186 3.29 -6.08 -12.49
C PHE A 186 2.20 -5.87 -13.55
N CYS A 187 1.78 -6.92 -14.27
CA CYS A 187 0.64 -6.86 -15.20
C CYS A 187 -0.73 -6.84 -14.52
N ASP A 188 -0.77 -7.04 -13.20
CA ASP A 188 -1.99 -7.00 -12.40
C ASP A 188 -1.97 -5.84 -11.41
N HIS A 189 -1.05 -4.90 -11.59
CA HIS A 189 -0.83 -3.76 -10.73
C HIS A 189 -0.97 -2.45 -11.51
N ASP A 190 -1.72 -1.50 -10.96
CA ASP A 190 -1.78 -0.12 -11.48
C ASP A 190 -1.78 0.95 -10.38
N PHE A 191 -1.36 2.16 -10.76
CA PHE A 191 -1.41 3.34 -9.89
C PHE A 191 -2.63 4.19 -10.23
N LEU A 192 -3.27 4.74 -9.20
CA LEU A 192 -4.32 5.72 -9.41
C LEU A 192 -3.71 7.03 -9.93
N LYS A 193 -4.20 7.51 -11.07
CA LYS A 193 -3.81 8.81 -11.63
C LYS A 193 -4.67 9.93 -11.06
N ALA A 194 -4.17 11.16 -11.07
CA ALA A 194 -4.91 12.34 -10.61
C ALA A 194 -6.30 12.50 -11.28
N GLY A 195 -6.38 12.27 -12.60
CA GLY A 195 -7.66 12.26 -13.32
C GLY A 195 -8.61 11.17 -12.83
N GLY A 196 -8.10 9.95 -12.65
CA GLY A 196 -8.88 8.83 -12.12
C GLY A 196 -9.38 9.09 -10.69
N LEU A 197 -8.59 9.72 -9.82
CA LEU A 197 -9.03 10.09 -8.47
C LEU A 197 -10.26 11.01 -8.52
N LYS A 198 -10.24 12.01 -9.40
CA LYS A 198 -11.39 12.92 -9.64
C LYS A 198 -12.60 12.19 -10.22
N GLU A 199 -12.38 11.27 -11.16
CA GLU A 199 -13.45 10.46 -11.74
C GLU A 199 -14.13 9.58 -10.68
N LEU A 200 -13.35 9.01 -9.75
CA LEU A 200 -13.87 8.12 -8.73
C LEU A 200 -14.56 8.88 -7.59
N LEU A 201 -14.10 10.08 -7.22
CA LEU A 201 -14.51 10.74 -5.96
C LEU A 201 -15.09 12.15 -6.13
N GLY A 202 -15.07 12.73 -7.33
CA GLY A 202 -15.38 14.14 -7.56
C GLY A 202 -14.24 15.09 -7.17
N ASP A 203 -14.33 16.36 -7.56
CA ASP A 203 -13.23 17.33 -7.42
C ASP A 203 -12.88 17.67 -5.97
N GLU A 204 -13.88 17.81 -5.10
CA GLU A 204 -13.67 18.20 -3.70
C GLU A 204 -12.91 17.13 -2.94
N MET A 205 -13.42 15.89 -2.96
CA MET A 205 -12.79 14.77 -2.27
C MET A 205 -11.45 14.38 -2.90
N ALA A 206 -11.32 14.47 -4.23
CA ALA A 206 -10.03 14.22 -4.88
C ALA A 206 -8.95 15.21 -4.42
N LYS A 207 -9.30 16.47 -4.15
CA LYS A 207 -8.36 17.47 -3.62
C LYS A 207 -7.91 17.15 -2.20
N GLU A 208 -8.76 16.52 -1.39
CA GLU A 208 -8.39 16.14 -0.02
C GLU A 208 -7.46 14.92 0.04
N LEU A 209 -7.52 14.06 -0.98
CA LEU A 209 -6.77 12.81 -1.03
C LEU A 209 -5.63 12.81 -2.07
N ASP A 210 -5.39 13.93 -2.77
CA ASP A 210 -4.36 14.02 -3.82
C ASP A 210 -2.95 13.74 -3.29
N TRP A 211 -2.69 14.08 -2.03
CA TRP A 211 -1.42 13.83 -1.36
C TRP A 211 -1.15 12.33 -1.23
N LEU A 212 -2.19 11.47 -1.19
CA LEU A 212 -2.05 10.02 -1.18
C LEU A 212 -1.77 9.41 -2.57
N LEU A 213 -1.76 10.18 -3.66
CA LEU A 213 -1.31 9.67 -4.96
C LEU A 213 0.19 9.33 -4.91
N SER A 214 0.55 8.20 -5.52
CA SER A 214 1.96 7.79 -5.66
C SER A 214 2.73 8.80 -6.54
N PRO A 215 4.07 8.86 -6.45
CA PRO A 215 4.89 9.70 -7.33
C PRO A 215 4.63 9.44 -8.83
N LEU A 216 4.23 8.21 -9.19
CA LEU A 216 3.88 7.82 -10.55
C LEU A 216 2.44 8.20 -10.91
N GLY A 217 1.51 8.19 -9.96
CA GLY A 217 0.11 8.60 -10.16
C GLY A 217 -0.09 10.12 -10.28
N ARG A 218 0.88 10.91 -9.80
CA ARG A 218 0.89 12.38 -9.94
C ARG A 218 1.40 12.89 -11.29
N LYS A 219 2.07 12.03 -12.07
CA LYS A 219 2.56 12.35 -13.42
C LYS A 219 1.46 12.11 -14.46
#